data_AF-A0A0F8YZ09-F1
#
_entry.id   AF-A0A0F8YZ09-F1
#
_cell.length_a   1.000
_cell.length_b   1.000
_cell.length_c   1.000
_cell.angle_alpha   90.00
_cell.angle_beta   90.00
_cell.angle_gamma   90.00
#
_symmetry.space_group_name_H-M   'P 1'
#
loop_
_entity.id
_entity.type
_entity.pdbx_description
1 polymer ?
#
loop_
_entity_poly.entity_id
_entity_poly.type
_entity_poly.pdbx_seq_one_letter_code
_entity_poly.pdbx_strand_id
1 'polypeptide(L)'
;CYCLGVTSVSPEIGTMVFERFVSEARNEPPDIDVDFEHERREEVIQHIYDRYGRHRAGLCATVIHYRAKRAIREVGGAMGLSDDTVAALSSQIWGFSGSSRMDPQRLAEVGLDATDRRLAQTLDLIDQIIGFPRHLSQHVGGFVITDGRLDELVPIENAAMEDRTVICWDKDDIDTLGILKVDILALGMLTCIRKAFTLIDQHHRTAYSLASLPAEDSDTYDMLCRADSLGVFQVESRAQMNFLPRMKPRTFYDLVIEVAIIRPGPIQGDMLHPYLRRRNGEEEVSFPSDALGAVLGKTMGVPLFQEQAMQIAIVGAGFSPDEADRLRRALATFKKLGNISEFRTRFLRGMRENGYEAEFSERCFAQIEGFGSYGFPESHAASFALLVYASAWIKRHHPG
;
A
#
# COMPACT_ATOMS: atom_id res chain seq x y z
N CYS A 1 1.16 -13.34 16.49
CA CYS A 1 0.24 -12.20 16.29
C CYS A 1 -1.22 -12.58 16.52
N TYR A 2 -1.80 -13.52 15.77
CA TYR A 2 -3.21 -13.93 15.89
C TYR A 2 -3.61 -14.33 17.32
N CYS A 3 -2.89 -15.27 17.95
CA CYS A 3 -3.19 -15.70 19.33
C CYS A 3 -3.05 -14.59 20.39
N LEU A 4 -2.29 -13.54 20.09
CA LEU A 4 -2.11 -12.38 20.97
C LEU A 4 -3.12 -11.26 20.70
N GLY A 5 -4.04 -11.44 19.74
CA GLY A 5 -5.03 -10.44 19.35
C GLY A 5 -4.46 -9.25 18.57
N VAL A 6 -3.20 -9.33 18.09
CA VAL A 6 -2.58 -8.26 17.28
C VAL A 6 -3.20 -8.19 15.88
N THR A 7 -3.70 -9.32 15.36
CA THR A 7 -4.45 -9.40 14.11
C THR A 7 -5.68 -10.27 14.29
N SER A 8 -6.77 -9.90 13.64
CA SER A 8 -8.03 -10.65 13.63
C SER A 8 -8.11 -11.67 12.49
N VAL A 9 -7.10 -11.72 11.60
CA VAL A 9 -7.09 -12.65 10.46
C VAL A 9 -6.41 -13.96 10.85
N SER A 10 -7.12 -15.06 10.67
CA SER A 10 -6.56 -16.40 10.89
C SER A 10 -5.43 -16.69 9.89
N PRO A 11 -4.30 -17.27 10.32
CA PRO A 11 -3.22 -17.66 9.42
C PRO A 11 -3.61 -18.71 8.38
N GLU A 12 -4.72 -19.43 8.60
CA GLU A 12 -5.21 -20.47 7.68
C GLU A 12 -5.88 -19.91 6.43
N ILE A 13 -6.32 -18.63 6.46
CA ILE A 13 -7.03 -18.00 5.34
C ILE A 13 -6.09 -17.81 4.14
N GLY A 14 -4.85 -17.43 4.40
CA GLY A 14 -3.86 -17.14 3.37
C GLY A 14 -2.76 -18.19 3.26
N THR A 15 -1.93 -18.07 2.23
CA THR A 15 -0.69 -18.84 2.10
C THR A 15 0.41 -18.10 2.87
N MET A 16 0.19 -17.85 4.16
CA MET A 16 1.08 -17.00 4.94
C MET A 16 2.43 -17.70 5.16
N VAL A 17 3.46 -17.15 4.53
CA VAL A 17 4.86 -17.54 4.73
C VAL A 17 5.33 -16.84 6.01
N PHE A 18 5.45 -17.57 7.13
CA PHE A 18 5.89 -16.98 8.40
C PHE A 18 7.27 -16.30 8.28
N GLU A 19 8.13 -16.86 7.43
CA GLU A 19 9.45 -16.35 7.09
C GLU A 19 9.41 -14.94 6.48
N ARG A 20 8.25 -14.52 5.94
CA ARG A 20 8.02 -13.15 5.51
C ARG A 20 7.96 -12.20 6.71
N PHE A 21 7.29 -12.60 7.79
CA PHE A 21 7.13 -11.78 8.98
C PHE A 21 8.40 -11.78 9.84
N VAL A 22 8.94 -12.96 10.14
CA VAL A 22 10.21 -13.13 10.88
C VAL A 22 11.06 -14.17 10.18
N SER A 23 12.31 -13.81 9.84
CA SER A 23 13.27 -14.73 9.23
C SER A 23 14.55 -14.71 10.03
N GLU A 24 15.04 -15.90 10.39
CA GLU A 24 16.33 -16.08 11.09
C GLU A 24 17.50 -15.53 10.26
N ALA A 25 17.41 -15.58 8.93
CA ALA A 25 18.45 -15.11 8.03
C ALA A 25 18.54 -13.57 7.92
N ARG A 26 17.46 -12.85 8.28
CA ARG A 26 17.41 -11.38 8.13
C ARG A 26 18.10 -10.64 9.26
N ASN A 27 18.15 -11.20 10.46
CA ASN A 27 18.62 -10.51 11.68
C ASN A 27 18.06 -9.07 11.81
N GLU A 28 16.83 -8.87 11.34
CA GLU A 28 16.09 -7.61 11.37
C GLU A 28 14.85 -7.79 12.26
N PRO A 29 14.48 -6.79 13.08
CA PRO A 29 13.26 -6.85 13.86
C PRO A 29 12.02 -6.94 12.93
N PRO A 30 10.97 -7.67 13.33
CA PRO A 30 9.71 -7.65 12.59
C PRO A 30 9.05 -6.27 12.66
N ASP A 31 8.57 -5.78 11.53
CA ASP A 31 7.77 -4.56 11.45
C ASP A 31 6.29 -4.91 11.71
N ILE A 32 5.70 -4.34 12.76
CA ILE A 32 4.30 -4.55 13.15
C ILE A 32 3.59 -3.21 13.07
N ASP A 33 2.94 -2.97 11.94
CA ASP A 33 2.05 -1.82 11.76
C ASP A 33 0.69 -2.15 12.36
N VAL A 34 0.20 -1.28 13.25
CA VAL A 34 -1.11 -1.42 13.89
C VAL A 34 -2.00 -0.26 13.47
N ASP A 35 -3.14 -0.58 12.87
CA ASP A 35 -4.17 0.40 12.52
C ASP A 35 -5.11 0.66 13.70
N PHE A 36 -5.32 1.93 14.01
CA PHE A 36 -6.22 2.38 15.08
C PHE A 36 -7.38 3.19 14.53
N GLU A 37 -8.40 3.36 15.37
CA GLU A 37 -9.47 4.30 15.10
C GLU A 37 -8.93 5.73 15.01
N HIS A 38 -9.34 6.46 13.97
CA HIS A 38 -8.88 7.82 13.75
C HIS A 38 -9.16 8.76 14.93
N GLU A 39 -10.33 8.63 15.57
CA GLU A 39 -10.72 9.47 16.70
C GLU A 39 -9.94 9.19 17.99
N ARG A 40 -9.35 8.00 18.11
CA ARG A 40 -8.60 7.58 19.30
C ARG A 40 -7.09 7.63 19.11
N ARG A 41 -6.64 8.18 17.98
CA ARG A 41 -5.21 8.30 17.68
C ARG A 41 -4.45 9.07 18.76
N GLU A 42 -5.04 10.14 19.29
CA GLU A 42 -4.43 10.91 20.38
C GLU A 42 -4.26 10.07 21.63
N GLU A 43 -5.28 9.29 22.01
CA GLU A 43 -5.24 8.40 23.18
C GLU A 43 -4.08 7.40 23.09
N VAL A 44 -3.84 6.85 21.88
CA VAL A 44 -2.72 5.92 21.64
C VAL A 44 -1.37 6.64 21.75
N ILE A 45 -1.23 7.83 21.18
CA ILE A 45 -0.01 8.63 21.28
C ILE A 45 0.31 8.95 22.74
N GLN A 46 -0.69 9.43 23.50
CA GLN A 46 -0.51 9.74 24.92
C GLN A 46 -0.20 8.50 25.74
N HIS A 47 -0.83 7.36 25.45
CA HIS A 47 -0.48 6.08 26.10
C HIS A 47 0.99 5.71 25.91
N ILE A 48 1.56 5.95 24.73
CA ILE A 48 2.98 5.69 24.47
C ILE A 48 3.85 6.66 25.28
N TYR A 49 3.49 7.94 25.34
CA TYR A 49 4.21 8.91 26.17
C TYR A 49 4.13 8.59 27.66
N ASP A 50 2.98 8.17 28.17
CA ASP A 50 2.79 7.78 29.57
C ASP A 50 3.62 6.54 29.92
N ARG A 51 3.72 5.59 28.98
CA ARG A 51 4.42 4.32 29.19
C ARG A 51 5.93 4.43 29.09
N TYR A 52 6.43 5.15 28.08
CA TYR A 52 7.87 5.22 27.78
C TYR A 52 8.51 6.56 28.19
N GLY A 53 7.70 7.58 28.43
CA GLY A 53 8.14 8.93 28.75
C GLY A 53 8.51 9.74 27.51
N ARG A 54 8.13 11.02 27.47
CA ARG A 54 8.48 11.98 26.40
C ARG A 54 10.00 12.17 26.17
N HIS A 55 10.82 11.73 27.11
CA HIS A 55 12.28 11.76 27.02
C HIS A 55 12.87 10.55 26.27
N ARG A 56 12.05 9.54 25.93
CA ARG A 56 12.45 8.33 25.17
C ARG A 56 11.62 8.10 23.91
N ALA A 57 10.63 8.96 23.69
CA ALA A 57 9.60 8.78 22.71
C ALA A 57 9.32 10.12 22.01
N GLY A 58 9.09 10.06 20.70
CA GLY A 58 8.77 11.26 19.91
C GLY A 58 8.24 10.92 18.52
N LEU A 59 7.56 11.88 17.91
CA LEU A 59 7.13 11.78 16.51
C LEU A 59 8.31 12.03 15.57
N CYS A 60 8.38 11.26 14.50
CA CYS A 60 9.34 11.55 13.43
C CYS A 60 8.90 12.81 12.65
N ALA A 61 9.86 13.47 12.02
CA ALA A 61 9.57 14.50 11.04
C ALA A 61 9.16 13.88 9.70
N THR A 62 8.62 14.73 8.83
CA THR A 62 8.46 14.50 7.41
C THR A 62 9.09 15.66 6.68
N VAL A 63 10.11 15.38 5.87
CA VAL A 63 10.76 16.41 5.05
C VAL A 63 9.86 16.74 3.86
N ILE A 64 9.24 17.91 3.89
CA ILE A 64 8.39 18.37 2.80
C ILE A 64 9.28 18.97 1.72
N HIS A 65 9.29 18.33 0.56
CA HIS A 65 10.04 18.78 -0.62
C HIS A 65 9.16 19.60 -1.56
N TYR A 66 9.79 20.47 -2.34
CA TYR A 66 9.13 21.17 -3.43
C TYR A 66 8.61 20.19 -4.48
N ARG A 67 7.29 20.18 -4.66
CA ARG A 67 6.61 19.52 -5.79
C ARG A 67 6.24 20.57 -6.83
N ALA A 68 6.07 20.14 -8.08
CA ALA A 68 5.96 21.04 -9.23
C ALA A 68 4.94 22.19 -9.05
N LYS A 69 3.71 21.90 -8.62
CA LYS A 69 2.69 22.95 -8.39
C LYS A 69 3.10 24.00 -7.34
N ARG A 70 3.77 23.57 -6.27
CA ARG A 70 4.23 24.48 -5.20
C ARG A 70 5.48 25.26 -5.64
N ALA A 71 6.39 24.60 -6.37
CA ALA A 71 7.54 25.25 -6.99
C ALA A 71 7.09 26.36 -7.95
N ILE A 72 6.13 26.09 -8.85
CA ILE A 72 5.54 27.10 -9.75
C ILE A 72 5.00 28.29 -8.96
N ARG A 73 4.25 28.03 -7.88
CA ARG A 73 3.63 29.11 -7.09
C ARG A 73 4.65 30.00 -6.40
N GLU A 74 5.61 29.41 -5.68
CA GLU A 74 6.56 30.18 -4.87
C GLU A 74 7.64 30.85 -5.75
N VAL A 75 8.20 30.13 -6.73
CA VAL A 75 9.19 30.70 -7.66
C VAL A 75 8.52 31.68 -8.62
N GLY A 76 7.35 31.35 -9.18
CA GLY A 76 6.61 32.23 -10.07
C GLY A 76 6.25 33.56 -9.39
N GLY A 77 5.74 33.50 -8.16
CA GLY A 77 5.47 34.70 -7.36
C GLY A 77 6.74 35.52 -7.08
N ALA A 78 7.85 34.87 -6.71
CA ALA A 78 9.13 35.55 -6.49
C ALA A 78 9.72 36.20 -7.76
N MET A 79 9.47 35.59 -8.93
CA MET A 79 9.88 36.11 -10.24
C MET A 79 8.91 37.16 -10.82
N GLY A 80 7.81 37.45 -10.10
CA GLY A 80 6.85 38.50 -10.45
C GLY A 80 5.77 38.08 -11.45
N LEU A 81 5.50 36.78 -11.60
CA LEU A 81 4.32 36.30 -12.34
C LEU A 81 3.04 36.65 -11.58
N SER A 82 1.97 36.96 -12.31
CA SER A 82 0.65 37.16 -11.70
C SER A 82 0.05 35.84 -11.21
N ASP A 83 -0.90 35.92 -10.28
CA ASP A 83 -1.63 34.74 -9.79
C ASP A 83 -2.34 33.99 -10.91
N ASP A 84 -2.87 34.70 -11.92
CA ASP A 84 -3.50 34.11 -13.10
C ASP A 84 -2.49 33.29 -13.92
N THR A 85 -1.29 33.83 -14.15
CA THR A 85 -0.22 33.12 -14.87
C THR A 85 0.26 31.90 -14.06
N VAL A 86 0.41 32.04 -12.74
CA VAL A 86 0.77 30.93 -11.85
C VAL A 86 -0.29 29.82 -11.87
N ALA A 87 -1.57 30.19 -11.83
CA ALA A 87 -2.68 29.24 -11.90
C ALA A 87 -2.72 28.53 -13.25
N ALA A 88 -2.51 29.27 -14.35
CA ALA A 88 -2.42 28.73 -15.70
C ALA A 88 -1.25 27.75 -15.87
N LEU A 89 -0.05 28.10 -15.38
CA LEU A 89 1.09 27.19 -15.37
C LEU A 89 0.83 25.94 -14.51
N SER A 90 0.23 26.12 -13.34
CA SER A 90 -0.05 25.00 -12.43
C SER A 90 -1.14 24.05 -12.94
N SER A 91 -2.05 24.49 -13.82
CA SER A 91 -3.12 23.67 -14.39
C SER A 91 -2.63 22.75 -15.51
N GLN A 92 -1.51 23.10 -16.16
CA GLN A 92 -0.87 22.30 -17.21
C GLN A 92 -0.14 21.06 -16.67
N ILE A 93 0.06 20.99 -15.35
CA ILE A 93 0.63 19.83 -14.70
C ILE A 93 -0.45 18.80 -14.38
N TRP A 94 -0.49 17.77 -15.22
CA TRP A 94 -1.30 16.56 -15.05
C TRP A 94 -0.43 15.36 -14.67
N GLY A 95 -0.77 14.70 -13.56
CA GLY A 95 -0.16 13.43 -13.14
C GLY A 95 1.04 13.53 -12.20
N PHE A 96 1.47 12.36 -11.70
CA PHE A 96 2.63 12.16 -10.80
C PHE A 96 3.97 12.09 -11.54
N SER A 97 4.00 12.29 -12.86
CA SER A 97 5.24 12.15 -13.66
C SER A 97 6.19 13.31 -13.34
N GLY A 98 7.30 12.98 -12.67
CA GLY A 98 8.39 13.89 -12.33
C GLY A 98 9.21 14.39 -13.53
N SER A 99 8.61 14.53 -14.71
CA SER A 99 9.22 15.29 -15.81
C SER A 99 8.96 16.77 -15.54
N SER A 100 9.98 17.44 -15.00
CA SER A 100 9.95 18.85 -14.61
C SER A 100 9.72 19.79 -15.78
N ARG A 101 10.22 19.41 -16.97
CA ARG A 101 10.11 20.24 -18.17
C ARG A 101 8.69 20.29 -18.69
N MET A 102 8.03 21.43 -18.48
CA MET A 102 6.79 21.74 -19.16
C MET A 102 7.02 21.79 -20.66
N ASP A 103 6.18 21.05 -21.39
CA ASP A 103 6.20 21.01 -22.84
C ASP A 103 5.89 22.42 -23.39
N PRO A 104 6.74 23.00 -24.25
CA PRO A 104 6.47 24.28 -24.92
C PRO A 104 5.09 24.35 -25.58
N GLN A 105 4.56 23.22 -26.08
CA GLN A 105 3.22 23.17 -26.67
C GLN A 105 2.12 23.46 -25.62
N ARG A 106 2.26 22.93 -24.40
CA ARG A 106 1.32 23.17 -23.29
C ARG A 106 1.39 24.61 -22.77
N LEU A 107 2.57 25.22 -22.83
CA LEU A 107 2.72 26.65 -22.50
C LEU A 107 1.98 27.52 -23.52
N ALA A 108 2.08 27.19 -24.81
CA ALA A 108 1.36 27.90 -25.86
C ALA A 108 -0.17 27.76 -25.72
N GLU A 109 -0.68 26.61 -25.27
CA GLU A 109 -2.11 26.39 -25.01
C GLU A 109 -2.69 27.33 -23.94
N VAL A 110 -1.88 27.78 -22.99
CA VAL A 110 -2.27 28.78 -21.98
C VAL A 110 -1.87 30.21 -22.35
N GLY A 111 -1.48 30.43 -23.60
CA GLY A 111 -1.10 31.74 -24.11
C GLY A 111 0.24 32.25 -23.59
N LEU A 112 1.13 31.35 -23.13
CA LEU A 112 2.45 31.70 -22.65
C LEU A 112 3.52 31.39 -23.69
N ASP A 113 4.35 32.39 -23.99
CA ASP A 113 5.47 32.25 -24.92
C ASP A 113 6.69 31.66 -24.21
N ALA A 114 6.97 30.39 -24.48
CA ALA A 114 8.14 29.69 -23.92
C ALA A 114 9.49 30.30 -24.36
N THR A 115 9.51 31.15 -25.39
CA THR A 115 10.72 31.88 -25.83
C THR A 115 10.95 33.18 -25.08
N ASP A 116 9.97 33.66 -24.30
CA ASP A 116 10.16 34.80 -23.41
C ASP A 116 11.26 34.50 -22.40
N ARG A 117 12.29 35.35 -22.38
CA ARG A 117 13.49 35.13 -21.55
C ARG A 117 13.17 35.04 -20.06
N ARG A 118 12.23 35.85 -19.56
CA ARG A 118 11.89 35.85 -18.13
C ARG A 118 11.09 34.61 -17.77
N LEU A 119 10.17 34.20 -18.65
CA LEU A 119 9.43 32.95 -18.45
C LEU A 119 10.37 31.75 -18.48
N ALA A 120 11.24 31.64 -19.49
CA ALA A 120 12.22 30.57 -19.60
C ALA A 120 13.12 30.47 -18.34
N GLN A 121 13.65 31.60 -17.87
CA GLN A 121 14.42 31.65 -16.62
C GLN A 121 13.61 31.21 -15.39
N THR A 122 12.33 31.60 -15.32
CA THR A 122 11.44 31.21 -14.24
C THR A 122 11.19 29.70 -14.24
N LEU A 123 10.98 29.11 -15.42
CA LEU A 123 10.80 27.67 -15.60
C LEU A 123 12.07 26.89 -15.23
N ASP A 124 13.24 27.37 -15.62
CA ASP A 124 14.52 26.75 -15.25
C ASP A 124 14.76 26.77 -13.72
N LEU A 125 14.35 27.83 -13.04
CA LEU A 125 14.43 27.92 -11.58
C LEU A 125 13.41 27.02 -10.88
N ILE A 126 12.20 26.91 -11.43
CA ILE A 126 11.18 25.96 -10.96
C ILE A 126 11.72 24.54 -11.06
N ASP A 127 12.36 24.19 -12.17
CA ASP A 127 12.94 22.86 -12.37
C ASP A 127 14.06 22.57 -11.37
N GLN A 128 14.92 23.56 -11.10
CA GLN A 128 16.02 23.41 -10.14
C GLN A 128 15.55 23.23 -8.69
N ILE A 129 14.44 23.86 -8.29
CA ILE A 129 13.96 23.77 -6.91
C ILE A 129 13.12 22.51 -6.66
N ILE A 130 12.57 21.87 -7.71
CA ILE A 130 11.80 20.64 -7.54
C ILE A 130 12.66 19.57 -6.86
N GLY A 131 12.13 18.99 -5.79
CA GLY A 131 12.85 18.02 -4.96
C GLY A 131 13.77 18.64 -3.91
N PHE A 132 13.92 19.96 -3.84
CA PHE A 132 14.64 20.62 -2.74
C PHE A 132 13.81 20.56 -1.44
N PRO A 133 14.42 20.33 -0.26
CA PRO A 133 13.70 20.33 1.01
C PRO A 133 13.23 21.76 1.37
N ARG A 134 11.98 21.90 1.79
CA ARG A 134 11.37 23.20 2.12
C ARG A 134 11.28 23.44 3.63
N HIS A 135 10.75 22.46 4.36
CA HIS A 135 10.54 22.54 5.81
C HIS A 135 10.25 21.15 6.36
N LEU A 136 10.41 21.00 7.67
CA LEU A 136 9.95 19.82 8.40
C LEU A 136 8.47 19.98 8.76
N SER A 137 7.73 18.89 8.59
CA SER A 137 6.37 18.70 9.12
C SER A 137 6.38 17.54 10.11
N GLN A 138 5.33 17.38 10.90
CA GLN A 138 5.15 16.19 11.74
C GLN A 138 4.71 15.00 10.88
N HIS A 139 5.28 13.82 11.13
CA HIS A 139 4.82 12.60 10.49
C HIS A 139 3.43 12.21 11.00
N VAL A 140 2.60 11.70 10.08
CA VAL A 140 1.21 11.31 10.36
C VAL A 140 1.07 9.98 11.13
N GLY A 141 2.15 9.39 11.64
CA GLY A 141 2.11 8.05 12.23
C GLY A 141 3.42 7.56 12.82
N GLY A 142 4.54 7.82 12.12
CA GLY A 142 5.88 7.42 12.55
C GLY A 142 6.26 7.97 13.91
N PHE A 143 6.49 7.03 14.82
CA PHE A 143 6.82 7.28 16.20
C PHE A 143 8.08 6.50 16.55
N VAL A 144 9.04 7.15 17.20
CA VAL A 144 10.29 6.53 17.62
C VAL A 144 10.24 6.20 19.11
N ILE A 145 10.79 5.06 19.50
CA ILE A 145 10.91 4.65 20.91
C ILE A 145 12.34 4.15 21.15
N THR A 146 13.02 4.73 22.13
CA THR A 146 14.38 4.35 22.54
C THR A 146 14.40 3.76 23.94
N ASP A 147 15.39 2.91 24.24
CA ASP A 147 15.62 2.44 25.61
C ASP A 147 16.27 3.54 26.48
N GLY A 148 17.22 4.27 25.90
CA GLY A 148 17.86 5.43 26.51
C GLY A 148 17.11 6.74 26.28
N ARG A 149 17.73 7.84 26.72
CA ARG A 149 17.26 9.20 26.49
C ARG A 149 17.38 9.58 25.02
N LEU A 150 16.25 9.95 24.42
CA LEU A 150 16.17 10.37 23.02
C LEU A 150 16.88 11.70 22.79
N ASP A 151 16.89 12.59 23.80
CA ASP A 151 17.56 13.90 23.73
C ASP A 151 19.10 13.83 23.81
N GLU A 152 19.67 12.65 24.09
CA GLU A 152 21.10 12.39 23.95
C GLU A 152 21.49 12.02 22.50
N LEU A 153 20.50 11.68 21.66
CA LEU A 153 20.69 11.25 20.27
C LEU A 153 20.29 12.34 19.27
N VAL A 154 19.17 13.02 19.53
CA VAL A 154 18.59 14.01 18.61
C VAL A 154 17.89 15.13 19.37
N PRO A 155 17.94 16.39 18.89
CA PRO A 155 17.12 17.46 19.46
C PRO A 155 15.63 17.12 19.43
N ILE A 156 14.96 17.33 20.55
CA ILE A 156 13.53 17.15 20.70
C ILE A 156 12.86 18.51 20.77
N GLU A 157 11.87 18.72 19.91
CA GLU A 157 11.06 19.93 19.88
C GLU A 157 9.63 19.63 20.35
N ASN A 158 8.95 20.63 20.91
CA ASN A 158 7.51 20.53 21.11
C ASN A 158 6.83 20.61 19.74
N ALA A 159 5.91 19.67 19.51
CA ALA A 159 5.06 19.73 18.34
C ALA A 159 4.03 20.88 18.47
N ALA A 160 3.39 21.24 17.36
CA ALA A 160 2.35 22.27 17.34
C ALA A 160 1.10 21.88 18.15
N MET A 161 0.85 20.58 18.32
CA MET A 161 -0.20 20.08 19.21
C MET A 161 0.36 19.95 20.63
N GLU A 162 -0.45 20.34 21.60
CA GLU A 162 -0.13 20.22 23.02
C GLU A 162 0.24 18.77 23.37
N ASP A 163 1.17 18.61 24.31
CA ASP A 163 1.64 17.32 24.82
C ASP A 163 2.19 16.35 23.77
N ARG A 164 2.74 16.88 22.68
CA ARG A 164 3.47 16.09 21.70
C ARG A 164 4.89 16.60 21.51
N THR A 165 5.82 15.68 21.26
CA THR A 165 7.20 15.97 20.88
C THR A 165 7.49 15.46 19.47
N VAL A 166 8.39 16.15 18.76
CA VAL A 166 8.85 15.80 17.42
C VAL A 166 10.36 15.88 17.37
N ILE A 167 10.98 14.98 16.60
CA ILE A 167 12.41 14.98 16.31
C ILE A 167 12.64 15.36 14.84
N CYS A 168 13.85 15.78 14.49
CA CYS A 168 14.15 16.25 13.13
C CYS A 168 14.38 15.13 12.11
N TRP A 169 14.54 13.88 12.55
CA TRP A 169 14.74 12.72 11.69
C TRP A 169 13.45 12.26 11.02
N ASP A 170 13.55 11.91 9.75
CA ASP A 170 12.45 11.28 9.02
C ASP A 170 12.51 9.75 9.08
N LYS A 171 11.61 9.09 8.35
CA LYS A 171 11.54 7.62 8.35
C LYS A 171 12.84 6.98 7.86
N ASP A 172 13.47 7.53 6.81
CA ASP A 172 14.65 6.93 6.20
C ASP A 172 15.87 7.09 7.12
N ASP A 173 15.95 8.20 7.86
CA ASP A 173 16.95 8.41 8.91
C ASP A 173 16.79 7.37 10.04
N ILE A 174 15.58 7.15 10.52
CA ILE A 174 15.29 6.18 11.60
C ILE A 174 15.61 4.75 11.17
N ASP A 175 15.21 4.37 9.96
CA ASP A 175 15.51 3.05 9.39
C ASP A 175 17.03 2.85 9.25
N THR A 176 17.77 3.90 8.85
CA THR A 176 19.24 3.87 8.75
C THR A 176 19.92 3.70 10.11
N LEU A 177 19.38 4.33 11.14
CA LEU A 177 19.90 4.25 12.51
C LEU A 177 19.52 2.94 13.22
N GLY A 178 18.59 2.15 12.65
CA GLY A 178 18.12 0.90 13.23
C GLY A 178 17.35 1.11 14.55
N ILE A 179 16.72 2.28 14.72
CA ILE A 179 15.94 2.58 15.92
C ILE A 179 14.54 2.01 15.76
N LEU A 180 13.97 1.49 16.86
CA LEU A 180 12.60 0.99 16.86
C LEU A 180 11.62 2.11 16.48
N LYS A 181 10.88 1.85 15.41
CA LYS A 181 9.82 2.70 14.89
C LYS A 181 8.48 1.98 15.03
N VAL A 182 7.44 2.72 15.39
CA VAL A 182 6.05 2.27 15.41
C VAL A 182 5.22 3.23 14.57
N ASP A 183 4.49 2.72 13.58
CA ASP A 183 3.58 3.54 12.79
C ASP A 183 2.17 3.53 13.42
N ILE A 184 1.79 4.66 14.03
CA ILE A 184 0.47 4.88 14.60
C ILE A 184 -0.47 5.35 13.49
N LEU A 185 -0.89 4.40 12.66
CA LEU A 185 -1.79 4.65 11.54
C LEU A 185 -3.24 4.75 12.03
N ALA A 186 -3.95 5.74 11.51
CA ALA A 186 -5.31 6.05 11.91
C ALA A 186 -6.26 5.88 10.74
N LEU A 187 -7.17 4.93 10.85
CA LEU A 187 -8.12 4.58 9.79
C LEU A 187 -9.53 5.05 10.17
N GLY A 188 -10.08 5.97 9.36
CA GLY A 188 -11.43 6.51 9.59
C GLY A 188 -12.53 5.44 9.50
N MET A 189 -12.32 4.39 8.70
CA MET A 189 -13.27 3.28 8.61
C MET A 189 -13.39 2.49 9.92
N LEU A 190 -12.30 2.33 10.68
CA LEU A 190 -12.36 1.67 12.00
C LEU A 190 -13.25 2.47 12.97
N THR A 191 -13.13 3.80 12.96
CA THR A 191 -14.02 4.69 13.70
C THR A 191 -15.48 4.48 13.29
N CYS A 192 -15.75 4.44 11.97
CA CYS A 192 -17.10 4.25 11.44
C CYS A 192 -17.70 2.92 11.89
N ILE A 193 -16.96 1.82 11.75
CA ILE A 193 -17.38 0.48 12.15
C ILE A 193 -17.65 0.41 13.66
N ARG A 194 -16.76 0.96 14.51
CA ARG A 194 -16.98 0.98 15.97
C ARG A 194 -18.24 1.77 16.33
N LYS A 195 -18.46 2.93 15.72
CA LYS A 195 -19.69 3.72 15.95
C LYS A 195 -20.93 2.95 15.52
N ALA A 196 -20.88 2.28 14.36
CA ALA A 196 -21.98 1.45 13.89
C ALA A 196 -22.26 0.29 14.86
N PHE A 197 -21.24 -0.45 15.32
CA PHE A 197 -21.43 -1.49 16.35
C PHE A 197 -21.99 -0.94 17.65
N THR A 198 -21.55 0.24 18.08
CA THR A 198 -22.08 0.92 19.26
C THR A 198 -23.57 1.23 19.10
N LEU A 199 -23.98 1.73 17.94
CA LEU A 199 -25.39 1.99 17.65
C LEU A 199 -26.21 0.70 17.58
N ILE A 200 -25.68 -0.35 16.94
CA ILE A 200 -26.34 -1.65 16.87
C ILE A 200 -26.57 -2.22 18.27
N ASP A 201 -25.58 -2.15 19.16
CA ASP A 201 -25.74 -2.60 20.54
C ASP A 201 -26.77 -1.74 21.32
N GLN A 202 -26.76 -0.42 21.15
CA GLN A 202 -27.72 0.47 21.80
C GLN A 202 -29.18 0.20 21.38
N HIS A 203 -29.41 -0.02 20.08
CA HIS A 203 -30.75 -0.17 19.51
C HIS A 203 -31.27 -1.62 19.50
N HIS A 204 -30.39 -2.58 19.26
CA HIS A 204 -30.74 -3.99 19.09
C HIS A 204 -30.25 -4.89 20.22
N ARG A 205 -29.46 -4.37 21.18
CA ARG A 205 -28.88 -5.13 22.30
C ARG A 205 -28.02 -6.32 21.85
N THR A 206 -27.39 -6.16 20.69
CA THR A 206 -26.48 -7.16 20.12
C THR A 206 -25.10 -6.55 19.97
N ALA A 207 -24.14 -7.09 20.70
CA ALA A 207 -22.75 -6.67 20.63
C ALA A 207 -22.01 -7.42 19.51
N TYR A 208 -21.50 -6.67 18.54
CA TYR A 208 -20.62 -7.19 17.50
C TYR A 208 -19.20 -6.64 17.65
N SER A 209 -18.25 -7.41 17.15
CA SER A 209 -16.85 -7.05 16.96
C SER A 209 -16.41 -7.59 15.60
N LEU A 210 -15.25 -7.15 15.11
CA LEU A 210 -14.69 -7.70 13.87
C LEU A 210 -14.47 -9.21 13.93
N ALA A 211 -14.26 -9.78 15.13
CA ALA A 211 -14.07 -11.22 15.33
C ALA A 211 -15.39 -12.01 15.52
N SER A 212 -16.49 -11.33 15.85
CA SER A 212 -17.79 -11.97 16.13
C SER A 212 -18.86 -11.73 15.07
N LEU A 213 -18.53 -10.98 14.01
CA LEU A 213 -19.42 -10.83 12.87
C LEU A 213 -19.73 -12.20 12.24
N PRO A 214 -20.98 -12.44 11.81
CA PRO A 214 -21.31 -13.65 11.06
C PRO A 214 -20.39 -13.78 9.85
N ALA A 215 -19.75 -14.93 9.69
CA ALA A 215 -18.90 -15.19 8.53
C ALA A 215 -19.73 -15.67 7.33
N GLU A 216 -19.27 -15.37 6.13
CA GLU A 216 -19.79 -15.93 4.87
C GLU A 216 -21.29 -15.68 4.61
N ASP A 217 -21.83 -14.56 5.09
CA ASP A 217 -23.22 -14.13 4.84
C ASP A 217 -23.52 -13.89 3.34
N SER A 218 -24.45 -14.66 2.79
CA SER A 218 -24.84 -14.62 1.38
C SER A 218 -25.45 -13.29 0.96
N ASP A 219 -26.23 -12.69 1.85
CA ASP A 219 -26.95 -11.44 1.60
C ASP A 219 -26.00 -10.26 1.41
N THR A 220 -24.93 -10.23 2.20
CA THR A 220 -23.82 -9.27 2.08
C THR A 220 -23.12 -9.45 0.73
N TYR A 221 -22.82 -10.68 0.35
CA TYR A 221 -22.22 -10.95 -0.97
C TYR A 221 -23.14 -10.61 -2.13
N ASP A 222 -24.44 -10.87 -2.03
CA ASP A 222 -25.41 -10.50 -3.05
C ASP A 222 -25.51 -9.00 -3.25
N MET A 223 -25.42 -8.21 -2.17
CA MET A 223 -25.32 -6.75 -2.26
C MET A 223 -24.05 -6.32 -3.01
N LEU A 224 -22.90 -6.91 -2.67
CA LEU A 224 -21.64 -6.62 -3.35
C LEU A 224 -21.67 -7.04 -4.83
N CYS A 225 -22.26 -8.19 -5.17
CA CYS A 225 -22.44 -8.62 -6.56
C CYS A 225 -23.28 -7.66 -7.41
N ARG A 226 -24.15 -6.85 -6.78
CA ARG A 226 -24.92 -5.80 -7.46
C ARG A 226 -24.17 -4.46 -7.55
N ALA A 227 -22.92 -4.40 -7.10
CA ALA A 227 -22.12 -3.19 -6.93
C ALA A 227 -22.78 -2.13 -6.03
N ASP A 228 -23.62 -2.54 -5.07
CA ASP A 228 -24.15 -1.63 -4.07
C ASP A 228 -23.12 -1.43 -2.94
N SER A 229 -21.98 -0.86 -3.30
CA SER A 229 -20.80 -0.73 -2.45
C SER A 229 -20.46 0.72 -2.06
N LEU A 230 -21.35 1.68 -2.35
CA LEU A 230 -21.17 3.06 -1.87
C LEU A 230 -21.07 3.08 -0.34
N GLY A 231 -20.01 3.70 0.20
CA GLY A 231 -19.73 3.73 1.64
C GLY A 231 -19.10 2.45 2.22
N VAL A 232 -18.85 1.43 1.39
CA VAL A 232 -18.12 0.22 1.78
C VAL A 232 -16.62 0.44 1.57
N PHE A 233 -15.82 0.04 2.56
CA PHE A 233 -14.38 0.25 2.55
C PHE A 233 -13.70 -0.34 1.30
N GLN A 234 -12.77 0.39 0.70
CA GLN A 234 -11.92 -0.02 -0.46
C GLN A 234 -12.64 -0.37 -1.77
N VAL A 235 -13.95 -0.67 -1.76
CA VAL A 235 -14.71 -1.17 -2.92
C VAL A 235 -15.77 -0.19 -3.44
N GLU A 236 -15.71 1.07 -3.04
CA GLU A 236 -16.65 2.13 -3.49
C GLU A 236 -16.23 2.85 -4.79
N SER A 237 -14.98 2.69 -5.23
CA SER A 237 -14.50 3.41 -6.42
C SER A 237 -15.20 2.92 -7.69
N ARG A 238 -15.30 3.76 -8.72
CA ARG A 238 -15.91 3.37 -10.01
C ARG A 238 -15.29 2.10 -10.61
N ALA A 239 -13.98 1.93 -10.49
CA ALA A 239 -13.30 0.74 -11.00
C ALA A 239 -13.73 -0.52 -10.24
N GLN A 240 -13.84 -0.43 -8.91
CA GLN A 240 -14.30 -1.51 -8.04
C GLN A 240 -15.79 -1.83 -8.28
N MET A 241 -16.65 -0.80 -8.32
CA MET A 241 -18.08 -0.97 -8.63
C MET A 241 -18.33 -1.59 -10.00
N ASN A 242 -17.47 -1.34 -10.99
CA ASN A 242 -17.56 -2.01 -12.30
C ASN A 242 -17.04 -3.46 -12.27
N PHE A 243 -16.15 -3.77 -11.34
CA PHE A 243 -15.53 -5.08 -11.23
C PHE A 243 -16.40 -6.07 -10.42
N LEU A 244 -16.97 -5.63 -9.30
CA LEU A 244 -17.80 -6.44 -8.41
C LEU A 244 -18.88 -7.29 -9.13
N PRO A 245 -19.69 -6.77 -10.07
CA PRO A 245 -20.72 -7.57 -10.74
C PRO A 245 -20.17 -8.61 -11.72
N ARG A 246 -18.93 -8.40 -12.18
CA ARG A 246 -18.22 -9.33 -13.05
C ARG A 246 -17.55 -10.41 -12.22
N MET A 247 -16.94 -10.03 -11.11
CA MET A 247 -16.24 -10.92 -10.19
C MET A 247 -17.20 -11.80 -9.40
N LYS A 248 -18.34 -11.26 -8.95
CA LYS A 248 -19.36 -11.93 -8.14
C LYS A 248 -18.74 -12.62 -6.91
N PRO A 249 -18.32 -11.85 -5.89
CA PRO A 249 -17.74 -12.43 -4.68
C PRO A 249 -18.77 -13.32 -3.96
N ARG A 250 -18.31 -14.47 -3.48
CA ARG A 250 -19.12 -15.50 -2.78
C ARG A 250 -18.44 -16.07 -1.53
N THR A 251 -17.16 -15.79 -1.35
CA THR A 251 -16.37 -16.23 -0.20
C THR A 251 -15.56 -15.07 0.37
N PHE A 252 -15.07 -15.18 1.60
CA PHE A 252 -14.21 -14.14 2.17
C PHE A 252 -12.94 -13.92 1.33
N TYR A 253 -12.37 -15.01 0.81
CA TYR A 253 -11.16 -14.96 -0.01
C TYR A 253 -11.36 -14.19 -1.33
N ASP A 254 -12.59 -14.12 -1.82
CA ASP A 254 -12.92 -13.27 -2.98
C ASP A 254 -12.70 -11.79 -2.65
N LEU A 255 -13.05 -11.35 -1.44
CA LEU A 255 -12.77 -9.98 -1.01
C LEU A 255 -11.28 -9.70 -0.85
N VAL A 256 -10.49 -10.71 -0.47
CA VAL A 256 -9.02 -10.62 -0.42
C VAL A 256 -8.46 -10.34 -1.83
N ILE A 257 -8.98 -11.04 -2.84
CA ILE A 257 -8.63 -10.83 -4.24
C ILE A 257 -9.11 -9.45 -4.73
N GLU A 258 -10.34 -9.06 -4.41
CA GLU A 258 -10.94 -7.76 -4.78
C GLU A 258 -10.05 -6.58 -4.36
N VAL A 259 -9.56 -6.61 -3.12
CA VAL A 259 -8.69 -5.56 -2.57
C VAL A 259 -7.32 -5.53 -3.27
N ALA A 260 -6.86 -6.67 -3.79
CA ALA A 260 -5.55 -6.79 -4.42
C ALA A 260 -5.56 -6.48 -5.93
N ILE A 261 -6.61 -6.86 -6.65
CA ILE A 261 -6.59 -6.92 -8.12
C ILE A 261 -6.86 -5.58 -8.81
N ILE A 262 -7.69 -4.70 -8.23
CA ILE A 262 -7.98 -3.37 -8.81
C ILE A 262 -6.91 -2.37 -8.41
N ARG A 263 -5.73 -2.49 -9.04
CA ARG A 263 -4.56 -1.65 -8.82
C ARG A 263 -3.79 -1.41 -10.11
N PRO A 264 -3.01 -0.30 -10.22
CA PRO A 264 -2.26 0.00 -11.44
C PRO A 264 -1.39 -1.15 -11.93
N GLY A 265 -0.78 -1.88 -11.01
CA GLY A 265 0.09 -3.01 -11.29
C GLY A 265 -0.56 -4.19 -12.00
N PRO A 266 -1.50 -4.90 -11.33
CA PRO A 266 -2.27 -5.97 -11.95
C PRO A 266 -3.01 -5.55 -13.23
N ILE A 267 -3.45 -4.29 -13.34
CA ILE A 267 -4.06 -3.74 -14.56
C ILE A 267 -3.02 -3.65 -15.69
N GLN A 268 -1.81 -3.16 -15.41
CA GLN A 268 -0.72 -3.10 -16.38
C GLN A 268 -0.17 -4.48 -16.74
N GLY A 269 -0.20 -5.43 -15.79
CA GLY A 269 0.24 -6.81 -15.99
C GLY A 269 -0.81 -7.73 -16.62
N ASP A 270 -1.93 -7.18 -17.12
CA ASP A 270 -3.07 -7.90 -17.71
C ASP A 270 -3.56 -9.10 -16.86
N MET A 271 -3.56 -8.95 -15.53
CA MET A 271 -3.95 -10.01 -14.59
C MET A 271 -5.47 -10.09 -14.42
N LEU A 272 -6.17 -8.97 -14.65
CA LEU A 272 -7.61 -8.82 -14.42
C LEU A 272 -8.45 -9.70 -15.35
N HIS A 273 -8.16 -9.67 -16.64
CA HIS A 273 -8.96 -10.35 -17.65
C HIS A 273 -8.86 -11.88 -17.56
N PRO A 274 -7.66 -12.50 -17.46
CA PRO A 274 -7.54 -13.94 -17.24
C PRO A 274 -8.27 -14.41 -15.98
N TYR A 275 -8.15 -13.66 -14.88
CA TYR A 275 -8.85 -14.01 -13.64
C TYR A 275 -10.37 -14.04 -13.83
N LEU A 276 -10.96 -13.01 -14.45
CA LEU A 276 -12.40 -12.95 -14.70
C LEU A 276 -12.89 -14.05 -15.65
N ARG A 277 -12.19 -14.29 -16.76
CA ARG A 277 -12.58 -15.35 -17.71
C ARG A 277 -12.62 -16.71 -17.03
N ARG A 278 -11.57 -17.03 -16.26
CA ARG A 278 -11.49 -18.29 -15.50
C ARG A 278 -12.58 -18.40 -14.46
N ARG A 279 -12.82 -17.31 -13.72
CA ARG A 279 -13.86 -17.25 -12.70
C ARG A 279 -15.27 -17.41 -13.27
N ASN A 280 -15.52 -16.89 -14.47
CA ASN A 280 -16.79 -17.01 -15.17
C ASN A 280 -16.95 -18.35 -15.91
N GLY A 281 -15.92 -19.21 -15.92
CA GLY A 281 -15.90 -20.45 -16.70
C GLY A 281 -15.75 -20.24 -18.21
N GLU A 282 -15.31 -19.06 -18.64
CA GLU A 282 -15.01 -18.73 -20.04
C GLU A 282 -13.63 -19.28 -20.48
N GLU A 283 -12.75 -19.57 -19.52
CA GLU A 283 -11.41 -20.13 -19.72
C GLU A 283 -11.19 -21.24 -18.67
N GLU A 284 -10.69 -22.41 -19.10
CA GLU A 284 -10.40 -23.51 -18.18
C GLU A 284 -9.18 -23.18 -17.30
N VAL A 285 -9.30 -23.42 -15.99
CA VAL A 285 -8.18 -23.25 -15.06
C VAL A 285 -7.25 -24.45 -15.22
N SER A 286 -6.14 -24.26 -15.94
CA SER A 286 -5.08 -25.25 -16.04
C SER A 286 -3.84 -24.80 -15.25
N PHE A 287 -3.24 -25.76 -14.54
CA PHE A 287 -1.98 -25.57 -13.84
C PHE A 287 -0.91 -26.45 -14.49
N PRO A 288 0.31 -25.96 -14.67
CA PRO A 288 1.37 -26.76 -15.27
C PRO A 288 1.93 -27.84 -14.35
N SER A 289 1.61 -27.81 -13.05
CA SER A 289 1.90 -28.88 -12.10
C SER A 289 0.97 -28.79 -10.88
N ASP A 290 0.80 -29.91 -10.18
CA ASP A 290 0.06 -29.95 -8.90
C ASP A 290 0.68 -29.02 -7.85
N ALA A 291 2.01 -28.93 -7.85
CA ALA A 291 2.76 -28.09 -6.90
C ALA A 291 2.49 -26.59 -7.12
N LEU A 292 2.46 -26.12 -8.37
CA LEU A 292 2.06 -24.75 -8.69
C LEU A 292 0.55 -24.54 -8.56
N GLY A 293 -0.25 -25.59 -8.78
CA GLY A 293 -1.68 -25.61 -8.50
C GLY A 293 -1.99 -25.33 -7.03
N ALA A 294 -1.20 -25.87 -6.10
CA ALA A 294 -1.35 -25.58 -4.67
C ALA A 294 -1.11 -24.10 -4.32
N VAL A 295 -0.22 -23.41 -5.05
CA VAL A 295 0.12 -22.00 -4.83
C VAL A 295 -0.90 -21.06 -5.47
N LEU A 296 -1.31 -21.37 -6.70
CA LEU A 296 -2.14 -20.48 -7.52
C LEU A 296 -3.62 -20.88 -7.58
N GLY A 297 -4.00 -21.98 -6.93
CA GLY A 297 -5.35 -22.53 -6.94
C GLY A 297 -6.39 -21.51 -6.48
N LYS A 298 -6.13 -20.86 -5.35
CA LYS A 298 -7.05 -19.86 -4.77
C LYS A 298 -7.23 -18.61 -5.65
N THR A 299 -6.29 -18.33 -6.55
CA THR A 299 -6.33 -17.17 -7.47
C THR A 299 -6.52 -17.57 -8.92
N MET A 300 -7.05 -18.78 -9.17
CA MET A 300 -7.37 -19.28 -10.52
C MET A 300 -6.17 -19.24 -11.48
N GLY A 301 -4.97 -19.56 -11.00
CA GLY A 301 -3.77 -19.58 -11.85
C GLY A 301 -3.19 -18.19 -12.17
N VAL A 302 -3.68 -17.13 -11.53
CA VAL A 302 -3.15 -15.76 -11.69
C VAL A 302 -2.37 -15.39 -10.43
N PRO A 303 -1.06 -15.12 -10.50
CA PRO A 303 -0.34 -14.63 -9.33
C PRO A 303 -0.80 -13.20 -9.03
N LEU A 304 -1.35 -12.99 -7.83
CA LEU A 304 -1.87 -11.69 -7.39
C LEU A 304 -1.15 -11.15 -6.16
N PHE A 305 -0.46 -12.01 -5.41
CA PHE A 305 0.21 -11.66 -4.16
C PHE A 305 1.72 -11.86 -4.25
N GLN A 306 2.45 -11.07 -3.46
CA GLN A 306 3.90 -11.20 -3.35
C GLN A 306 4.30 -12.58 -2.78
N GLU A 307 3.53 -13.11 -1.83
CA GLU A 307 3.74 -14.44 -1.25
C GLU A 307 3.66 -15.52 -2.33
N GLN A 308 2.69 -15.43 -3.23
CA GLN A 308 2.56 -16.35 -4.36
C GLN A 308 3.75 -16.25 -5.32
N ALA A 309 4.20 -15.03 -5.63
CA ALA A 309 5.39 -14.81 -6.45
C ALA A 309 6.64 -15.48 -5.85
N MET A 310 6.85 -15.38 -4.54
CA MET A 310 7.93 -16.06 -3.83
C MET A 310 7.77 -17.59 -3.85
N GLN A 311 6.55 -18.09 -3.62
CA GLN A 311 6.26 -19.52 -3.66
C GLN A 311 6.46 -20.11 -5.06
N ILE A 312 6.14 -19.37 -6.13
CA ILE A 312 6.46 -19.78 -7.51
C ILE A 312 7.98 -19.89 -7.69
N ALA A 313 8.79 -18.96 -7.16
CA ALA A 313 10.24 -19.07 -7.25
C ALA A 313 10.79 -20.29 -6.49
N ILE A 314 10.26 -20.58 -5.30
CA ILE A 314 10.70 -21.73 -4.48
C ILE A 314 10.26 -23.05 -5.12
N VAL A 315 8.96 -23.22 -5.36
CA VAL A 315 8.36 -24.48 -5.84
C VAL A 315 8.60 -24.68 -7.33
N GLY A 316 8.51 -23.62 -8.13
CA GLY A 316 8.67 -23.67 -9.57
C GLY A 316 10.14 -23.67 -10.01
N ALA A 317 10.96 -22.77 -9.45
CA ALA A 317 12.34 -22.59 -9.89
C ALA A 317 13.40 -23.17 -8.93
N GLY A 318 12.97 -23.84 -7.85
CA GLY A 318 13.88 -24.46 -6.88
C GLY A 318 14.74 -23.43 -6.15
N PHE A 319 14.20 -22.24 -5.86
CA PHE A 319 14.92 -21.25 -5.05
C PHE A 319 14.93 -21.67 -3.59
N SER A 320 16.03 -21.43 -2.88
CA SER A 320 15.96 -21.44 -1.42
C SER A 320 15.10 -20.28 -0.92
N PRO A 321 14.54 -20.35 0.30
CA PRO A 321 13.83 -19.21 0.91
C PRO A 321 14.67 -17.92 0.89
N ASP A 322 15.98 -18.03 1.08
CA ASP A 322 16.91 -16.89 1.05
C ASP A 322 17.11 -16.34 -0.37
N GLU A 323 17.17 -17.19 -1.40
CA GLU A 323 17.19 -16.75 -2.80
C GLU A 323 15.90 -16.02 -3.17
N ALA A 324 14.74 -16.52 -2.73
CA ALA A 324 13.44 -15.91 -3.00
C ALA A 324 13.29 -14.53 -2.34
N ASP A 325 13.77 -14.36 -1.10
CA ASP A 325 13.74 -13.04 -0.45
C ASP A 325 14.75 -12.06 -1.09
N ARG A 326 15.94 -12.53 -1.50
CA ARG A 326 16.88 -11.70 -2.27
C ARG A 326 16.29 -11.22 -3.59
N LEU A 327 15.59 -12.10 -4.31
CA LEU A 327 14.82 -11.72 -5.51
C LEU A 327 13.79 -10.63 -5.17
N ARG A 328 12.97 -10.82 -4.13
CA ARG A 328 11.97 -9.82 -3.70
C ARG A 328 12.60 -8.45 -3.43
N ARG A 329 13.74 -8.40 -2.72
CA ARG A 329 14.47 -7.15 -2.44
C ARG A 329 15.00 -6.48 -3.71
N ALA A 330 15.62 -7.27 -4.59
CA ALA A 330 16.10 -6.76 -5.88
C ALA A 330 14.97 -6.11 -6.70
N LEU A 331 13.79 -6.72 -6.70
CA LEU A 331 12.58 -6.21 -7.33
C LEU A 331 12.06 -4.91 -6.70
N ALA A 332 12.12 -4.77 -5.37
CA ALA A 332 11.73 -3.52 -4.70
C ALA A 332 12.70 -2.36 -5.01
N THR A 333 13.99 -2.66 -5.15
CA THR A 333 15.04 -1.68 -5.48
C THR A 333 15.23 -1.42 -6.97
N PHE A 334 14.29 -1.85 -7.82
CA PHE A 334 14.36 -1.83 -9.29
C PHE A 334 14.87 -0.52 -9.90
N LYS A 335 14.56 0.63 -9.29
CA LYS A 335 15.01 1.95 -9.76
C LYS A 335 16.51 2.23 -9.54
N LYS A 336 17.23 1.41 -8.76
CA LYS A 336 18.62 1.71 -8.32
C LYS A 336 19.68 0.66 -8.70
N LEU A 337 19.36 -0.61 -8.93
CA LEU A 337 20.39 -1.68 -9.01
C LEU A 337 20.11 -2.72 -10.12
N GLY A 338 21.05 -2.87 -11.06
CA GLY A 338 20.95 -3.69 -12.28
C GLY A 338 21.12 -5.21 -12.11
N ASN A 339 20.76 -5.81 -10.97
CA ASN A 339 21.01 -7.24 -10.66
C ASN A 339 19.88 -8.22 -11.05
N ILE A 340 18.79 -7.76 -11.68
CA ILE A 340 17.63 -8.62 -11.99
C ILE A 340 17.89 -9.64 -13.09
N SER A 341 18.80 -9.32 -14.02
CA SER A 341 19.14 -10.23 -15.12
C SER A 341 19.68 -11.57 -14.60
N GLU A 342 20.47 -11.58 -13.52
CA GLU A 342 21.01 -12.80 -12.93
C GLU A 342 19.90 -13.66 -12.31
N PHE A 343 18.97 -13.05 -11.57
CA PHE A 343 17.82 -13.75 -11.01
C PHE A 343 16.90 -14.29 -12.09
N ARG A 344 16.70 -13.57 -13.20
CA ARG A 344 15.93 -14.04 -14.36
C ARG A 344 16.54 -15.31 -14.92
N THR A 345 17.84 -15.31 -15.19
CA THR A 345 18.53 -16.50 -15.71
C THR A 345 18.44 -17.67 -14.74
N ARG A 346 18.64 -17.44 -13.44
CA ARG A 346 18.52 -18.47 -12.39
C ARG A 346 17.11 -19.03 -12.28
N PHE A 347 16.08 -18.18 -12.39
CA PHE A 347 14.67 -18.56 -12.34
C PHE A 347 14.30 -19.44 -13.54
N LEU A 348 14.57 -18.97 -14.76
CA LEU A 348 14.24 -19.71 -15.98
C LEU A 348 14.97 -21.06 -16.07
N ARG A 349 16.22 -21.13 -15.60
CA ARG A 349 16.96 -22.39 -15.51
C ARG A 349 16.26 -23.39 -14.58
N GLY A 350 15.90 -22.95 -13.38
CA GLY A 350 15.21 -23.82 -12.41
C GLY A 350 13.84 -24.28 -12.89
N MET A 351 13.08 -23.38 -13.51
CA MET A 351 11.77 -23.74 -14.10
C MET A 351 11.93 -24.81 -15.19
N ARG A 352 12.96 -24.68 -16.04
CA ARG A 352 13.26 -25.66 -17.08
C ARG A 352 13.70 -27.01 -16.50
N GLU A 353 14.54 -27.01 -15.47
CA GLU A 353 14.98 -28.22 -14.76
C GLU A 353 13.79 -28.98 -14.14
N ASN A 354 12.76 -28.25 -13.71
CA ASN A 354 11.51 -28.80 -13.19
C ASN A 354 10.46 -29.13 -14.28
N GLY A 355 10.82 -29.02 -15.56
CA GLY A 355 9.97 -29.43 -16.68
C GLY A 355 8.92 -28.42 -17.15
N TYR A 356 9.00 -27.16 -16.71
CA TYR A 356 8.07 -26.12 -17.16
C TYR A 356 8.44 -25.56 -18.53
N GLU A 357 7.43 -25.22 -19.34
CA GLU A 357 7.62 -24.60 -20.64
C GLU A 357 8.27 -23.21 -20.54
N ALA A 358 9.08 -22.86 -21.53
CA ALA A 358 9.80 -21.59 -21.57
C ALA A 358 8.83 -20.40 -21.58
N GLU A 359 7.75 -20.46 -22.35
CA GLU A 359 6.77 -19.37 -22.43
C GLU A 359 6.07 -19.14 -21.09
N PHE A 360 5.67 -20.22 -20.41
CA PHE A 360 5.08 -20.13 -19.07
C PHE A 360 6.06 -19.50 -18.05
N SER A 361 7.31 -19.96 -18.07
CA SER A 361 8.37 -19.49 -17.18
C SER A 361 8.66 -17.99 -17.38
N GLU A 362 8.71 -17.55 -18.63
CA GLU A 362 8.91 -16.14 -18.98
C GLU A 362 7.73 -15.27 -18.54
N ARG A 363 6.49 -15.73 -18.73
CA ARG A 363 5.30 -15.01 -18.23
C ARG A 363 5.29 -14.91 -16.71
N CYS A 364 5.62 -15.98 -16.00
CA CYS A 364 5.73 -15.97 -14.54
C CYS A 364 6.79 -14.97 -14.07
N PHE A 365 7.96 -14.95 -14.70
CA PHE A 365 9.00 -14.01 -14.32
C PHE A 365 8.61 -12.55 -14.60
N ALA A 366 8.01 -12.26 -15.76
CA ALA A 366 7.52 -10.91 -16.08
C ALA A 366 6.45 -10.43 -15.08
N GLN A 367 5.57 -11.32 -14.63
CA GLN A 367 4.61 -11.03 -13.56
C GLN A 367 5.35 -10.72 -12.25
N ILE A 368 6.30 -11.58 -11.84
CA ILE A 368 7.17 -11.38 -10.67
C ILE A 368 7.90 -10.03 -10.73
N GLU A 369 8.46 -9.65 -11.88
CA GLU A 369 9.13 -8.35 -12.07
C GLU A 369 8.21 -7.18 -11.75
N GLY A 370 6.96 -7.27 -12.21
CA GLY A 370 5.93 -6.29 -11.91
C GLY A 370 5.67 -6.12 -10.41
N PHE A 371 5.67 -7.20 -9.63
CA PHE A 371 5.45 -7.16 -8.17
C PHE A 371 6.46 -6.30 -7.41
N GLY A 372 7.65 -6.05 -7.96
CA GLY A 372 8.62 -5.13 -7.36
C GLY A 372 8.11 -3.70 -7.19
N SER A 373 7.22 -3.28 -8.09
CA SER A 373 6.68 -1.92 -8.12
C SER A 373 5.27 -1.79 -7.53
N TYR A 374 4.50 -2.87 -7.49
CA TYR A 374 3.07 -2.84 -7.14
C TYR A 374 2.57 -4.05 -6.35
N GLY A 375 3.46 -4.95 -5.95
CA GLY A 375 3.08 -6.18 -5.28
C GLY A 375 2.35 -5.92 -3.98
N PHE A 376 1.27 -6.66 -3.77
CA PHE A 376 0.45 -6.51 -2.58
C PHE A 376 0.61 -7.73 -1.65
N PRO A 377 0.85 -7.52 -0.34
CA PRO A 377 0.90 -8.62 0.62
C PRO A 377 -0.47 -9.27 0.79
N GLU A 378 -0.55 -10.58 0.70
CA GLU A 378 -1.79 -11.35 0.93
C GLU A 378 -2.32 -11.13 2.36
N SER A 379 -1.42 -11.11 3.35
CA SER A 379 -1.74 -10.86 4.76
C SER A 379 -2.41 -9.50 4.98
N HIS A 380 -1.89 -8.47 4.33
CA HIS A 380 -2.43 -7.12 4.40
C HIS A 380 -3.76 -7.02 3.62
N ALA A 381 -3.86 -7.69 2.47
CA ALA A 381 -5.12 -7.82 1.73
C ALA A 381 -6.22 -8.48 2.56
N ALA A 382 -5.91 -9.55 3.27
CA ALA A 382 -6.85 -10.24 4.13
C ALA A 382 -7.31 -9.36 5.31
N SER A 383 -6.38 -8.60 5.90
CA SER A 383 -6.71 -7.65 6.97
C SER A 383 -7.68 -6.56 6.49
N PHE A 384 -7.47 -6.03 5.29
CA PHE A 384 -8.36 -5.02 4.71
C PHE A 384 -9.69 -5.63 4.25
N ALA A 385 -9.68 -6.84 3.71
CA ALA A 385 -10.89 -7.56 3.31
C ALA A 385 -11.85 -7.78 4.48
N LEU A 386 -11.34 -7.95 5.71
CA LEU A 386 -12.17 -8.00 6.91
C LEU A 386 -12.95 -6.69 7.14
N LEU A 387 -12.33 -5.54 6.86
CA LEU A 387 -13.01 -4.24 6.95
C LEU A 387 -13.97 -4.01 5.79
N VAL A 388 -13.66 -4.52 4.59
CA VAL A 388 -14.61 -4.55 3.46
C VAL A 388 -15.85 -5.33 3.85
N TYR A 389 -15.66 -6.54 4.37
CA TYR A 389 -16.74 -7.41 4.81
C TYR A 389 -17.56 -6.78 5.92
N ALA A 390 -16.92 -6.27 6.97
CA ALA A 390 -17.61 -5.63 8.10
C ALA A 390 -18.45 -4.42 7.66
N SER A 391 -17.87 -3.52 6.86
CA SER A 391 -18.61 -2.35 6.37
C SER A 391 -19.76 -2.72 5.41
N ALA A 392 -19.57 -3.75 4.58
CA ALA A 392 -20.62 -4.28 3.71
C ALA A 392 -21.75 -4.94 4.50
N TRP A 393 -21.41 -5.74 5.51
CA TRP A 393 -22.38 -6.43 6.37
C TRP A 393 -23.22 -5.44 7.15
N ILE A 394 -22.58 -4.43 7.76
CA ILE A 394 -23.27 -3.33 8.45
C ILE A 394 -24.23 -2.64 7.49
N LYS A 395 -23.76 -2.25 6.30
CA LYS A 395 -24.61 -1.59 5.30
C LYS A 395 -25.81 -2.46 4.89
N ARG A 396 -25.61 -3.77 4.72
CA ARG A 396 -26.66 -4.70 4.30
C ARG A 396 -27.72 -4.90 5.37
N HIS A 397 -27.31 -5.13 6.61
CA HIS A 397 -28.18 -5.57 7.71
C HIS A 397 -28.63 -4.44 8.62
N HIS A 398 -27.89 -3.34 8.67
CA HIS A 398 -28.16 -2.16 9.50
C HIS A 398 -28.01 -0.85 8.71
N PRO A 399 -28.79 -0.63 7.63
CA PRO A 399 -28.72 0.60 6.83
C PRO A 399 -29.32 1.85 7.50
N GLY A 400 -29.96 1.70 8.66
CA GLY A 400 -30.86 2.68 9.29
C GLY A 400 -30.24 3.55 10.37
#